data_AF-A0A2V8HXU3-F1
#
_entry.id   AF-A0A2V8HXU3-F1
#
_cell.length_a   1.000
_cell.length_b   1.000
_cell.length_c   1.000
_cell.angle_alpha   90.00
_cell.angle_beta   90.00
_cell.angle_gamma   90.00
#
_symmetry.space_group_name_H-M   'P 1'
#
loop_
_entity.id
_entity.type
_entity.pdbx_description
1 polymer ?
#
loop_
_entity_poly.entity_id
_entity_poly.type
_entity_poly.pdbx_seq_one_letter_code
_entity_poly.pdbx_strand_id
1 'polypeptide(L)'
;MATTKCYRCKGDMIILGALYSGMRTSFRPQDSKFLTLETGDVMTKATMCRNCGVVEILGDVNKLRRLTSEPDAETAEFANTAVK
;
A
#
# COMPACT_ATOMS: atom_id res chain seq x y z
N MET A 1 -12.57 -14.24 -3.32
CA MET A 1 -11.59 -15.34 -3.34
C MET A 1 -10.39 -14.87 -4.15
N ALA A 2 -9.24 -14.65 -3.52
CA ALA A 2 -8.03 -14.20 -4.22
C ALA A 2 -7.43 -15.39 -4.99
N THR A 3 -7.24 -15.21 -6.29
CA THR A 3 -6.63 -16.21 -7.18
C THR A 3 -5.21 -16.52 -6.74
N THR A 4 -4.98 -17.73 -6.23
CA THR A 4 -3.66 -18.26 -5.83
C THR A 4 -2.76 -18.64 -7.01
N LYS A 5 -3.18 -18.33 -8.25
CA LYS A 5 -2.42 -18.62 -9.47
C LYS A 5 -1.78 -17.36 -10.01
N CYS A 6 -0.54 -17.49 -10.49
CA CYS A 6 0.18 -16.42 -11.18
C CYS A 6 -0.66 -15.90 -12.35
N TYR A 7 -0.94 -14.59 -12.38
CA TYR A 7 -1.73 -14.01 -13.46
C TYR A 7 -1.06 -14.15 -14.84
N ARG A 8 0.28 -14.19 -14.88
CA ARG A 8 1.07 -14.27 -16.12
C ARG A 8 1.14 -15.70 -16.67
N CYS A 9 1.69 -16.65 -15.91
CA CYS A 9 1.93 -18.01 -16.42
C CYS A 9 0.89 -19.05 -15.96
N LYS A 10 -0.10 -18.64 -15.16
CA LYS A 10 -1.13 -19.52 -14.55
C LYS A 10 -0.59 -20.63 -13.65
N GLY A 11 0.70 -20.59 -13.31
CA GLY A 11 1.32 -21.48 -12.32
C GLY A 11 0.76 -21.23 -10.92
N ASP A 12 0.84 -22.23 -10.06
CA ASP A 12 0.27 -22.26 -8.71
C ASP A 12 1.31 -22.03 -7.59
N MET A 13 2.60 -22.12 -7.91
CA MET A 13 3.66 -21.85 -6.94
C MET A 13 3.96 -20.36 -6.83
N ILE A 14 3.32 -19.72 -5.84
CA ILE A 14 3.58 -18.36 -5.39
C ILE A 14 4.29 -18.41 -4.04
N ILE A 15 5.42 -17.72 -3.92
CA ILE A 15 6.23 -17.63 -2.70
C ILE A 15 6.09 -16.24 -2.09
N LEU A 16 5.95 -16.15 -0.77
CA LEU A 16 5.96 -14.90 -0.03
C LEU A 16 7.40 -14.40 0.15
N GLY A 17 7.60 -13.10 0.00
CA GLY A 17 8.90 -12.46 0.19
C GLY A 17 8.78 -10.96 0.48
N ALA A 18 9.92 -10.28 0.38
CA ALA A 18 10.02 -8.83 0.53
C ALA A 18 11.03 -8.29 -0.49
N LEU A 19 10.83 -7.05 -0.92
CA LEU A 19 11.84 -6.33 -1.68
C LEU A 19 12.85 -5.72 -0.71
N TYR A 20 14.12 -6.07 -0.88
CA TYR A 20 15.22 -5.51 -0.11
C TYR A 20 15.87 -4.36 -0.89
N SER A 21 15.99 -3.21 -0.26
CA SER A 21 16.66 -2.01 -0.78
C SER A 21 17.38 -1.32 0.37
N GLY A 22 18.34 -0.42 0.06
CA GLY A 22 19.02 0.39 1.07
C GLY A 22 18.07 1.33 1.83
N MET A 23 16.87 1.57 1.30
CA MET A 23 15.77 2.27 1.97
C MET A 23 14.49 1.42 1.94
N ARG A 24 13.54 1.73 2.81
CA ARG A 24 12.25 1.03 2.87
C ARG A 24 11.47 1.25 1.58
N THR A 25 11.14 0.17 0.87
CA THR A 25 10.28 0.23 -0.33
C THR A 25 8.80 0.33 0.09
N SER A 26 8.31 1.55 0.23
CA SER A 26 6.89 1.85 0.51
C SER A 26 6.19 2.43 -0.72
N PHE A 27 4.86 2.30 -0.74
CA PHE A 27 4.02 3.03 -1.69
C PHE A 27 3.54 4.31 -1.05
N ARG A 28 3.75 5.46 -1.69
CA ARG A 28 3.25 6.75 -1.20
C ARG A 28 2.20 7.30 -2.18
N PRO A 29 0.93 7.45 -1.77
CA PRO A 29 -0.08 8.06 -2.61
C PRO A 29 0.22 9.55 -2.82
N GLN A 30 -0.10 10.08 -4.00
CA GLN A 30 0.15 11.50 -4.32
C GLN A 30 -0.67 12.44 -3.44
N ASP A 31 -1.93 12.11 -3.16
CA ASP A 31 -2.84 12.90 -2.33
C ASP A 31 -2.87 12.44 -0.86
N SER A 32 -1.71 11.99 -0.33
CA SER A 32 -1.63 11.56 1.07
C SER A 32 -1.89 12.74 2.00
N LYS A 33 -2.89 12.63 2.89
CA LYS A 33 -3.18 13.68 3.87
C LYS A 33 -2.04 13.88 4.85
N PHE A 34 -1.70 15.15 5.10
CA PHE A 34 -0.59 15.53 5.97
C PHE A 34 -0.95 15.52 7.48
N LEU A 35 -2.23 15.35 7.83
CA LEU A 35 -2.75 15.50 9.20
C LEU A 35 -3.06 14.17 9.91
N THR A 36 -2.68 13.02 9.34
CA THR A 36 -2.78 11.75 10.06
C THR A 36 -1.53 11.52 10.91
N LEU A 37 -1.68 11.11 12.18
CA LEU A 37 -0.56 10.63 13.03
C LEU A 37 0.17 9.41 12.42
N GLU A 38 -0.38 8.82 11.36
CA GLU A 38 0.24 7.75 10.59
C GLU A 38 1.22 8.30 9.54
N THR A 39 2.33 7.59 9.30
CA THR A 39 3.21 7.90 8.17
C THR A 39 2.44 7.76 6.84
N GLY A 40 2.64 8.69 5.91
CA GLY A 40 2.02 8.67 4.57
C GLY A 40 2.44 7.50 3.67
N ASP A 41 3.26 6.59 4.19
CA ASP A 41 3.78 5.42 3.48
C ASP A 41 2.90 4.20 3.70
N VAL A 42 2.35 3.65 2.62
CA VAL A 42 1.67 2.35 2.62
C VAL A 42 2.71 1.25 2.58
N MET A 43 2.63 0.35 3.56
CA MET A 43 3.50 -0.81 3.62
C MET A 43 3.19 -1.79 2.53
N THR A 44 4.24 -2.30 1.89
CA THR A 44 4.14 -3.27 0.82
C THR A 44 4.71 -4.62 1.25
N LYS A 45 4.09 -5.70 0.76
CA LYS A 45 4.60 -7.07 0.80
C LYS A 45 4.86 -7.50 -0.64
N ALA A 46 5.71 -8.50 -0.84
CA ALA A 46 5.96 -9.03 -2.18
C ALA A 46 5.60 -10.52 -2.26
N THR A 47 5.09 -10.93 -3.40
CA THR A 47 4.97 -12.33 -3.78
C THR A 47 5.77 -12.57 -5.06
N MET A 48 6.34 -13.75 -5.22
CA MET A 48 7.06 -14.13 -6.44
C MET A 48 6.56 -15.48 -6.97
N CYS A 49 6.25 -15.54 -8.26
CA CYS A 49 5.96 -16.80 -8.93
C CYS A 49 7.25 -17.58 -9.17
N ARG A 50 7.33 -18.79 -8.63
CA ARG A 50 8.50 -19.66 -8.79
C ARG A 50 8.69 -20.13 -10.24
N ASN A 51 7.61 -20.24 -11.01
CA ASN A 51 7.66 -20.79 -12.37
C ASN A 51 8.14 -19.78 -13.42
N CYS A 52 7.74 -18.51 -13.30
CA CYS A 52 8.02 -17.50 -14.33
C CYS A 52 8.71 -16.24 -13.81
N GLY A 53 8.97 -16.15 -12.51
CA GLY A 53 9.73 -15.06 -11.90
C GLY A 53 8.99 -13.74 -11.76
N VAL A 54 7.69 -13.67 -12.06
CA VAL A 54 6.89 -12.46 -11.82
C VAL A 54 6.85 -12.15 -10.33
N VAL A 55 7.15 -10.89 -10.00
CA VAL A 55 7.02 -10.34 -8.65
C VAL A 55 5.81 -9.43 -8.62
N GLU A 56 4.93 -9.63 -7.64
CA GLU A 56 3.78 -8.77 -7.36
C GLU A 56 4.02 -8.04 -6.04
N ILE A 57 3.70 -6.75 -6.01
CA ILE A 57 3.83 -5.90 -4.83
C ILE A 57 2.42 -5.58 -4.34
N LEU A 58 2.14 -5.94 -3.10
CA LEU A 58 0.81 -5.82 -2.48
C LEU A 58 0.87 -4.78 -1.36
N GLY A 59 0.08 -3.72 -1.48
CA GLY A 59 -0.05 -2.68 -0.46
C GLY A 59 -1.20 -2.92 0.52
N ASP A 60 -1.11 -2.32 1.71
CA ASP A 60 -2.22 -2.28 2.66
C ASP A 60 -3.32 -1.31 2.19
N VAL A 61 -4.40 -1.87 1.66
CA VAL A 61 -5.55 -1.10 1.16
C VAL A 61 -6.33 -0.38 2.26
N ASN A 62 -6.27 -0.86 3.51
CA ASN A 62 -6.94 -0.19 4.62
C ASN A 62 -6.17 1.07 5.01
N LYS A 63 -4.83 0.98 5.07
CA LYS A 63 -3.98 2.14 5.29
C LYS A 63 -4.12 3.15 4.14
N LEU A 64 -4.13 2.66 2.89
CA LEU A 64 -4.35 3.53 1.72
C LEU A 64 -5.65 4.33 1.85
N ARG A 65 -6.77 3.67 2.20
CA ARG A 65 -8.07 4.34 2.39
C ARG A 65 -8.01 5.43 3.46
N ARG A 66 -7.40 5.17 4.63
CA ARG A 66 -7.26 6.17 5.69
C ARG A 66 -6.45 7.40 5.25
N LEU A 67 -5.43 7.19 4.43
CA LEU A 67 -4.60 8.27 3.90
C LEU A 67 -5.29 9.12 2.83
N THR A 68 -6.31 8.58 2.14
CA THR A 68 -6.98 9.24 0.99
C THR A 68 -8.44 9.65 1.23
N SER A 69 -9.13 9.11 2.24
CA SER A 69 -10.53 9.44 2.54
C SER A 69 -10.68 10.83 3.18
N GLU A 70 -11.79 11.54 2.93
CA GLU A 70 -12.15 12.82 3.59
C GLU A 70 -12.02 12.73 5.13
N PRO A 71 -11.59 13.81 5.82
CA PRO A 71 -11.40 13.75 7.27
C PRO A 71 -12.76 13.41 7.89
N ASP A 72 -12.77 12.59 8.95
CA ASP A 72 -13.97 12.43 9.74
C ASP A 72 -14.39 13.77 10.36
N ALA A 73 -15.66 13.89 10.74
CA ALA A 73 -16.24 15.15 11.22
C ALA A 73 -15.46 15.75 12.42
N GLU A 74 -14.81 14.91 13.23
CA GLU A 74 -13.96 15.33 14.34
C GLU A 74 -12.61 15.90 13.88
N THR A 75 -12.01 15.41 12.78
CA THR A 75 -10.74 15.97 12.26
C THR A 75 -10.92 17.11 11.25
N ALA A 76 -12.14 17.35 10.76
CA ALA A 76 -12.44 18.45 9.83
C ALA A 76 -12.20 19.85 10.43
N GLU A 77 -12.35 20.00 11.75
CA GLU A 77 -12.14 21.27 12.46
C GLU A 77 -10.67 21.73 12.41
N PHE A 78 -9.73 20.79 12.43
CA PHE A 78 -8.29 21.07 12.37
C PHE A 78 -7.80 21.33 10.93
N ALA A 79 -8.45 20.74 9.92
CA ALA A 79 -8.11 20.94 8.52
C ALA A 79 -8.40 22.37 8.04
N ASN A 80 -9.48 22.99 8.53
CA ASN A 80 -9.86 24.37 8.17
C ASN A 80 -9.00 25.45 8.84
N THR A 81 -8.26 25.09 9.90
CA THR A 81 -7.38 26.03 10.62
C THR A 81 -5.99 26.14 9.95
N ALA A 82 -5.58 25.15 9.17
CA ALA A 82 -4.29 25.12 8.47
C ALA A 82 -4.28 25.87 7.12
N VAL A 83 -5.42 26.44 6.69
CA VAL A 83 -5.58 27.20 5.43
C VAL A 83 -5.83 28.68 5.73
N LYS A 84 -5.12 29.23 6.71
CA LYS A 84 -5.13 30.67 7.01
C LYS A 84 -3.72 31.23 7.05
#